data_AF-A0A7Y4TIV8-F1
#
_entry.id   AF-A0A7Y4TIV8-F1
#
_cell.length_a   1.000
_cell.length_b   1.000
_cell.length_c   1.000
_cell.angle_alpha   90.00
_cell.angle_beta   90.00
_cell.angle_gamma   90.00
#
_symmetry.space_group_name_H-M   'P 1'
#
loop_
_entity.id
_entity.type
_entity.pdbx_description
1 polymer ?
#
loop_
_entity_poly.entity_id
_entity_poly.type
_entity_poly.pdbx_seq_one_letter_code
_entity_poly.pdbx_strand_id
1 'polypeptide(L)'
;MNGFKDIEKTPLDNSENSNQKGSAIVIALFVMALIGVFVALAMSRTATEAAAIGNETADGRGVYAAQGSLEMMTRNFNKIFETRLNPSTTDINNVETALVPGLSRTGVPAGEYDFFQEVLQTDAGLPLADRVKVLNGGPYTGLYAFRDNWRLRTTATDNSGVQTQLTRNVLNNRIPIFQFGIFYNDDLELFRPPRFSFGGRVHANGNFFVSPGTEGVYFDSRVTAVGHIVTQAWRNWNTSDSGNSQTWIKNASGTFKQLLPTKGSVINTTAGAANNVFEFPPAAPTPVPTPN
;
A
#
# COMPACT_ATOMS: atom_id res chain seq x y z
N MET A 1 -117.94 -42.52 8.38
CA MET A 1 -117.69 -43.39 7.20
C MET A 1 -116.33 -43.01 6.66
N ASN A 2 -115.26 -43.60 7.20
CA ASN A 2 -114.62 -44.84 6.71
C ASN A 2 -113.95 -44.66 5.34
N GLY A 3 -112.62 -44.68 5.36
CA GLY A 3 -111.75 -44.72 4.20
C GLY A 3 -110.29 -44.82 4.64
N PHE A 4 -109.92 -45.96 5.23
CA PHE A 4 -108.54 -46.33 5.57
C PHE A 4 -107.71 -46.51 4.28
N LYS A 5 -106.46 -46.02 4.28
CA LYS A 5 -105.36 -46.69 3.58
C LYS A 5 -104.02 -46.29 4.19
N ASP A 6 -103.40 -47.22 4.89
CA ASP A 6 -102.01 -47.15 5.34
C ASP A 6 -101.07 -47.01 4.14
N ILE A 7 -100.13 -46.07 4.22
CA ILE A 7 -98.97 -46.00 3.32
C ILE A 7 -97.71 -45.99 4.17
N GLU A 8 -96.86 -46.93 3.81
CA GLU A 8 -95.61 -47.40 4.40
C GLU A 8 -94.49 -46.34 4.45
N LYS A 9 -93.63 -46.43 5.47
CA LYS A 9 -92.43 -45.59 5.66
C LYS A 9 -91.44 -45.73 4.49
N THR A 10 -90.96 -44.62 3.95
CA THR A 10 -89.63 -44.56 3.32
C THR A 10 -88.64 -43.87 4.26
N PRO A 11 -87.58 -44.53 4.73
CA PRO A 11 -86.44 -43.86 5.33
C PRO A 11 -85.73 -43.06 4.22
N LEU A 12 -85.39 -41.80 4.49
CA LEU A 12 -84.52 -41.04 3.61
C LEU A 12 -83.15 -41.74 3.57
N ASP A 13 -82.81 -42.26 2.40
CA ASP A 13 -81.56 -42.94 2.10
C ASP A 13 -80.39 -41.95 2.26
N ASN A 14 -79.59 -42.13 3.30
CA ASN A 14 -78.34 -41.41 3.54
C ASN A 14 -77.18 -42.11 2.79
N SER A 15 -77.29 -42.33 1.48
CA SER A 15 -76.27 -43.09 0.71
C SER A 15 -75.42 -42.30 -0.30
N GLU A 16 -75.37 -40.97 -0.24
CA GLU A 16 -74.52 -40.19 -1.18
C GLU A 16 -73.20 -39.63 -0.60
N ASN A 17 -72.70 -40.13 0.54
CA ASN A 17 -71.50 -39.53 1.18
C ASN A 17 -70.33 -40.47 1.50
N SER A 18 -70.36 -41.73 1.02
CA SER A 18 -69.29 -42.70 1.27
C SER A 18 -68.22 -42.73 0.15
N ASN A 19 -68.57 -42.45 -1.10
CA ASN A 19 -67.63 -42.52 -2.24
C ASN A 19 -66.75 -41.26 -2.43
N GLN A 20 -67.13 -40.10 -1.91
CA GLN A 20 -66.32 -38.88 -2.02
C GLN A 20 -65.13 -38.87 -1.04
N LYS A 21 -65.24 -39.58 0.08
CA LYS A 21 -64.22 -39.60 1.16
C LYS A 21 -62.90 -40.27 0.73
N GLY A 22 -62.96 -41.29 -0.13
CA GLY A 22 -61.76 -41.97 -0.65
C GLY A 22 -60.97 -41.12 -1.65
N SER A 23 -61.66 -40.46 -2.59
CA SER A 23 -61.02 -39.57 -3.56
C SER A 23 -60.46 -38.29 -2.93
N ALA A 24 -61.13 -37.75 -1.91
CA ALA A 24 -60.67 -36.58 -1.17
C ALA A 24 -59.34 -36.82 -0.43
N ILE A 25 -59.13 -38.03 0.13
CA ILE A 25 -57.86 -38.40 0.78
C ILE A 25 -56.71 -38.47 -0.23
N VAL A 26 -56.95 -39.06 -1.40
CA VAL A 26 -55.93 -39.17 -2.46
C VAL A 26 -55.56 -37.80 -3.00
N ILE A 27 -56.55 -36.93 -3.26
CA ILE A 27 -56.32 -35.54 -3.70
C ILE A 27 -55.56 -34.76 -2.62
N ALA A 28 -55.95 -34.90 -1.35
CA ALA A 28 -55.26 -34.24 -0.23
C ALA A 28 -53.80 -34.72 -0.09
N LEU A 29 -53.52 -36.00 -0.31
CA LEU A 29 -52.17 -36.57 -0.34
C LEU A 29 -51.34 -36.00 -1.48
N PHE A 30 -51.91 -35.91 -2.69
CA PHE A 30 -51.23 -35.30 -3.83
C PHE A 30 -50.95 -33.81 -3.60
N VAL A 31 -51.90 -33.07 -3.04
CA VAL A 31 -51.72 -31.65 -2.71
C VAL A 31 -50.67 -31.47 -1.63
N MET A 32 -50.67 -32.28 -0.56
CA MET A 32 -49.63 -32.23 0.47
C MET A 32 -48.24 -32.59 -0.08
N ALA A 33 -48.15 -33.58 -0.97
CA ALA A 33 -46.89 -33.92 -1.62
C ALA A 33 -46.36 -32.76 -2.47
N LEU A 34 -47.23 -32.11 -3.26
CA LEU A 34 -46.87 -30.95 -4.07
C LEU A 34 -46.44 -29.74 -3.20
N ILE A 35 -47.15 -29.47 -2.11
CA ILE A 35 -46.78 -28.41 -1.16
C ILE A 35 -45.44 -28.74 -0.49
N GLY A 36 -45.21 -29.99 -0.10
CA GLY A 36 -43.94 -30.43 0.48
C GLY A 36 -42.76 -30.22 -0.45
N VAL A 37 -42.92 -30.55 -1.74
CA VAL A 37 -41.90 -30.27 -2.77
C VAL A 37 -41.67 -28.77 -2.93
N PHE A 38 -42.74 -27.97 -3.00
CA PHE A 38 -42.62 -26.52 -3.12
C PHE A 38 -41.91 -25.88 -1.92
N VAL A 39 -42.25 -26.30 -0.70
CA VAL A 39 -41.61 -25.83 0.54
C VAL A 39 -40.13 -26.24 0.57
N ALA A 40 -39.81 -27.49 0.20
CA ALA A 40 -38.42 -27.94 0.14
C ALA A 40 -37.58 -27.12 -0.85
N LEU A 41 -38.14 -26.81 -2.03
CA LEU A 41 -37.49 -25.96 -3.03
C LEU A 41 -37.31 -24.52 -2.54
N ALA A 42 -38.35 -23.94 -1.91
CA ALA A 42 -38.27 -22.60 -1.33
C ALA A 42 -37.21 -22.51 -0.23
N MET A 43 -37.18 -23.48 0.70
CA MET A 43 -36.17 -23.54 1.76
C MET A 43 -34.76 -23.73 1.21
N SER A 44 -34.60 -24.59 0.20
CA SER A 44 -33.30 -24.80 -0.46
C SER A 44 -32.78 -23.49 -1.07
N ARG A 45 -33.65 -22.75 -1.78
CA ARG A 45 -33.30 -21.44 -2.34
C ARG A 45 -32.95 -20.42 -1.26
N THR A 46 -33.73 -20.34 -0.19
CA THR A 46 -33.44 -19.44 0.93
C THR A 46 -32.12 -19.77 1.60
N ALA A 47 -31.80 -21.05 1.78
CA ALA A 47 -30.54 -21.50 2.38
C ALA A 47 -29.33 -21.15 1.49
N THR A 48 -29.45 -21.29 0.16
CA THR A 48 -28.37 -20.91 -0.76
C THR A 48 -28.20 -19.40 -0.84
N GLU A 49 -29.29 -18.61 -0.86
CA GLU A 49 -29.23 -17.15 -0.81
C GLU A 49 -28.61 -16.66 0.51
N ALA A 50 -28.99 -17.26 1.66
CA ALA A 50 -28.40 -16.92 2.95
C ALA A 50 -26.90 -17.25 3.01
N ALA A 51 -26.48 -18.39 2.45
CA ALA A 51 -25.06 -18.75 2.35
C ALA A 51 -24.29 -17.79 1.43
N ALA A 52 -24.88 -17.40 0.30
CA ALA A 52 -24.28 -16.43 -0.62
C ALA A 52 -24.09 -15.05 0.04
N ILE A 53 -25.10 -14.53 0.74
CA ILE A 53 -25.02 -13.27 1.48
C ILE A 53 -23.99 -13.34 2.62
N GLY A 54 -23.93 -14.49 3.30
CA GLY A 54 -22.90 -14.76 4.31
C GLY A 54 -21.50 -14.67 3.72
N ASN A 55 -21.27 -15.31 2.58
CA ASN A 55 -19.99 -15.26 1.87
C ASN A 55 -19.63 -13.86 1.39
N GLU A 56 -20.60 -13.09 0.86
CA GLU A 56 -20.38 -11.71 0.41
C GLU A 56 -19.99 -10.79 1.58
N THR A 57 -20.66 -10.96 2.73
CA THR A 57 -20.33 -10.22 3.95
C THR A 57 -18.94 -10.59 4.48
N ALA A 58 -18.61 -11.88 4.46
CA ALA A 58 -17.31 -12.39 4.85
C ALA A 58 -16.19 -11.88 3.94
N ASP A 59 -16.38 -11.89 2.62
CA ASP A 59 -15.41 -11.35 1.65
C ASP A 59 -15.18 -9.85 1.87
N GLY A 60 -16.24 -9.08 2.06
CA GLY A 60 -16.13 -7.64 2.37
C GLY A 60 -15.28 -7.35 3.62
N ARG A 61 -15.39 -8.17 4.67
CA ARG A 61 -14.52 -8.08 5.86
C ARG A 61 -13.12 -8.61 5.60
N GLY A 62 -13.01 -9.68 4.83
CA GLY A 62 -11.76 -10.32 4.41
C GLY A 62 -10.84 -9.37 3.65
N VAL A 63 -11.39 -8.46 2.84
CA VAL A 63 -10.59 -7.40 2.16
C VAL A 63 -9.85 -6.52 3.17
N TYR A 64 -10.52 -6.07 4.24
CA TYR A 64 -9.88 -5.23 5.25
C TYR A 64 -8.84 -6.01 6.07
N ALA A 65 -9.13 -7.27 6.40
CA ALA A 65 -8.16 -8.13 7.08
C ALA A 65 -6.91 -8.38 6.22
N ALA A 66 -7.10 -8.69 4.95
CA ALA A 66 -6.03 -8.85 3.96
C ALA A 66 -5.24 -7.54 3.78
N GLN A 67 -5.91 -6.38 3.78
CA GLN A 67 -5.23 -5.08 3.70
C GLN A 67 -4.34 -4.85 4.93
N GLY A 68 -4.84 -5.13 6.14
CA GLY A 68 -4.04 -5.04 7.36
C GLY A 68 -2.80 -5.93 7.34
N SER A 69 -2.96 -7.18 6.87
CA SER A 69 -1.83 -8.09 6.64
C SER A 69 -0.85 -7.53 5.60
N LEU A 70 -1.34 -7.00 4.49
CA LEU A 70 -0.50 -6.48 3.40
C LEU A 70 0.32 -5.24 3.83
N GLU A 71 -0.25 -4.34 4.63
CA GLU A 71 0.48 -3.20 5.19
C GLU A 71 1.54 -3.65 6.20
N MET A 72 1.23 -4.65 7.02
CA MET A 72 2.17 -5.25 7.96
C MET A 72 3.34 -5.92 7.22
N MET A 73 3.05 -6.71 6.18
CA MET A 73 4.06 -7.28 5.29
C MET A 73 4.93 -6.19 4.65
N THR A 74 4.31 -5.13 4.13
CA THR A 74 5.02 -4.03 3.48
C THR A 74 5.97 -3.34 4.46
N ARG A 75 5.50 -3.06 5.69
CA ARG A 75 6.32 -2.46 6.75
C ARG A 75 7.50 -3.36 7.11
N ASN A 76 7.24 -4.63 7.41
CA ASN A 76 8.29 -5.56 7.83
C ASN A 76 9.31 -5.80 6.70
N PHE A 77 8.83 -5.91 5.46
CA PHE A 77 9.69 -6.03 4.30
C PHE A 77 10.55 -4.79 4.09
N ASN A 78 9.98 -3.58 4.20
CA ASN A 78 10.73 -2.33 4.09
C ASN A 78 11.83 -2.22 5.16
N LYS A 79 11.55 -2.67 6.39
CA LYS A 79 12.50 -2.61 7.51
C LYS A 79 13.79 -3.40 7.24
N ILE A 80 13.74 -4.46 6.42
CA ILE A 80 14.95 -5.22 6.04
C ILE A 80 15.97 -4.30 5.35
N PHE A 81 15.49 -3.39 4.50
CA PHE A 81 16.33 -2.51 3.69
C PHE A 81 16.99 -1.38 4.49
N GLU A 82 16.60 -1.16 5.74
CA GLU A 82 17.28 -0.21 6.64
C GLU A 82 18.67 -0.71 7.05
N THR A 83 18.91 -2.02 7.01
CA THR A 83 20.17 -2.63 7.48
C THR A 83 20.85 -3.53 6.44
N ARG A 84 20.14 -3.92 5.38
CA ARG A 84 20.66 -4.84 4.35
C ARG A 84 20.29 -4.40 2.95
N LEU A 85 21.24 -4.53 2.02
CA LEU A 85 20.98 -4.25 0.61
C LEU A 85 20.17 -5.35 -0.09
N ASN A 86 20.30 -6.59 0.38
CA ASN A 86 19.62 -7.76 -0.16
C ASN A 86 18.98 -8.56 1.01
N PRO A 87 17.67 -8.86 0.97
CA PRO A 87 17.03 -9.73 1.95
C PRO A 87 17.61 -11.15 1.89
N SER A 88 17.82 -11.76 3.06
CA SER A 88 18.13 -13.20 3.17
C SER A 88 16.85 -14.04 3.21
N THR A 89 16.97 -15.36 2.98
CA THR A 89 15.83 -16.30 3.14
C THR A 89 15.21 -16.22 4.54
N THR A 90 16.02 -16.02 5.59
CA THR A 90 15.53 -15.84 6.95
C THR A 90 14.72 -14.55 7.10
N ASP A 91 15.17 -13.45 6.49
CA ASP A 91 14.41 -12.19 6.51
C ASP A 91 13.06 -12.35 5.82
N ILE A 92 13.01 -13.05 4.68
CA ILE A 92 11.78 -13.36 3.94
C ILE A 92 10.84 -14.23 4.77
N ASN A 93 11.34 -15.34 5.33
CA ASN A 93 10.53 -16.21 6.18
C ASN A 93 9.96 -15.45 7.38
N ASN A 94 10.74 -14.55 8.00
CA ASN A 94 10.26 -13.72 9.10
C ASN A 94 9.11 -12.79 8.70
N VAL A 95 9.06 -12.30 7.45
CA VAL A 95 7.93 -11.50 6.95
C VAL A 95 6.71 -12.39 6.68
N GLU A 96 6.92 -13.57 6.09
CA GLU A 96 5.86 -14.51 5.70
C GLU A 96 5.19 -15.19 6.91
N THR A 97 5.93 -15.43 7.99
CA THR A 97 5.38 -16.08 9.19
C THR A 97 4.93 -15.10 10.26
N ALA A 98 5.01 -13.79 10.01
CA ALA A 98 4.68 -12.79 11.02
C ALA A 98 3.17 -12.70 11.25
N LEU A 99 2.74 -12.92 12.50
CA LEU A 99 1.34 -12.76 12.90
C LEU A 99 0.86 -11.32 12.69
N VAL A 100 -0.36 -11.16 12.20
CA VAL A 100 -1.04 -9.88 12.02
C VAL A 100 -1.72 -9.51 13.35
N PRO A 101 -1.21 -8.51 14.09
CA PRO A 101 -1.68 -8.23 15.45
C PRO A 101 -3.17 -7.91 15.47
N GLY A 102 -3.91 -8.58 16.36
CA GLY A 102 -5.36 -8.38 16.55
C GLY A 102 -6.25 -9.01 15.49
N LEU A 103 -5.70 -9.60 14.41
CA LEU A 103 -6.47 -10.24 13.35
C LEU A 103 -6.15 -11.74 13.21
N SER A 104 -4.89 -12.14 13.44
CA SER A 104 -4.48 -13.53 13.37
C SER A 104 -5.12 -14.37 14.45
N ARG A 105 -5.78 -15.46 14.04
CA ARG A 105 -6.43 -16.44 14.94
C ARG A 105 -5.43 -17.08 15.91
N THR A 106 -4.22 -17.34 15.44
CA THR A 106 -3.13 -17.81 16.31
C THR A 106 -2.53 -16.65 17.10
N GLY A 107 -2.42 -16.82 18.42
CA GLY A 107 -1.68 -15.90 19.29
C GLY A 107 -2.50 -14.77 19.93
N VAL A 108 -3.78 -14.61 19.59
CA VAL A 108 -4.67 -13.60 20.23
C VAL A 108 -6.10 -14.15 20.37
N PRO A 109 -6.77 -14.01 21.54
CA PRO A 109 -8.14 -14.52 21.75
C PRO A 109 -9.22 -13.95 20.81
N ALA A 110 -8.96 -12.83 20.15
CA ALA A 110 -9.92 -12.10 19.30
C ALA A 110 -9.63 -12.22 17.79
N GLY A 111 -8.63 -13.01 17.37
CA GLY A 111 -8.30 -13.17 15.96
C GLY A 111 -9.29 -14.08 15.22
N GLU A 112 -9.77 -13.64 14.07
CA GLU A 112 -10.77 -14.37 13.26
C GLU A 112 -10.18 -14.95 11.95
N TYR A 113 -8.93 -14.62 11.61
CA TYR A 113 -8.35 -14.94 10.31
C TYR A 113 -7.07 -15.77 10.40
N ASP A 114 -6.92 -16.71 9.49
CA ASP A 114 -5.63 -17.28 9.13
C ASP A 114 -5.06 -16.53 7.91
N PHE A 115 -3.75 -16.28 7.92
CA PHE A 115 -3.07 -15.60 6.83
C PHE A 115 -2.05 -16.50 6.17
N PHE A 116 -2.14 -16.61 4.83
CA PHE A 116 -1.06 -17.11 3.99
C PHE A 116 -0.36 -15.94 3.33
N GLN A 117 0.90 -15.71 3.68
CA GLN A 117 1.70 -14.58 3.23
C GLN A 117 2.86 -15.08 2.35
N GLU A 118 3.09 -14.41 1.23
CA GLU A 118 4.12 -14.74 0.23
C GLU A 118 4.90 -13.46 -0.11
N VAL A 119 6.23 -13.54 -0.07
CA VAL A 119 7.14 -12.50 -0.56
C VAL A 119 8.05 -13.12 -1.62
N LEU A 120 7.78 -12.79 -2.88
CA LEU A 120 8.48 -13.36 -4.02
C LEU A 120 9.24 -12.30 -4.80
N GLN A 121 10.53 -12.56 -5.07
CA GLN A 121 11.25 -11.84 -6.11
C GLN A 121 10.88 -12.42 -7.48
N THR A 122 10.06 -11.69 -8.22
CA THR A 122 9.49 -12.14 -9.51
C THR A 122 10.51 -12.23 -10.65
N ASP A 123 11.66 -11.56 -10.50
CA ASP A 123 12.77 -11.59 -11.46
C ASP A 123 14.01 -12.31 -10.91
N ALA A 124 13.83 -13.13 -9.87
CA ALA A 124 14.90 -13.98 -9.35
C ALA A 124 15.40 -14.90 -10.47
N GLY A 125 16.72 -14.91 -10.69
CA GLY A 125 17.36 -15.73 -11.72
C GLY A 125 17.52 -15.06 -13.08
N LEU A 126 16.94 -13.88 -13.33
CA LEU A 126 17.30 -13.11 -14.52
C LEU A 126 18.75 -12.60 -14.43
N PRO A 127 19.49 -12.57 -15.55
CA PRO A 127 20.80 -11.95 -15.60
C PRO A 127 20.79 -10.52 -15.05
N LEU A 128 21.84 -10.13 -14.36
CA LEU A 128 21.93 -8.79 -13.75
C LEU A 128 21.79 -7.68 -14.80
N ALA A 129 22.29 -7.90 -16.02
CA ALA A 129 22.18 -6.96 -17.14
C ALA A 129 20.72 -6.61 -17.49
N ASP A 130 19.81 -7.59 -17.43
CA ASP A 130 18.39 -7.39 -17.75
C ASP A 130 17.66 -6.58 -16.68
N ARG A 131 18.25 -6.54 -15.48
CA ARG A 131 17.75 -5.83 -14.30
C ARG A 131 18.32 -4.43 -14.16
N VAL A 132 19.28 -4.04 -15.00
CA VAL A 132 19.73 -2.64 -15.10
C VAL A 132 18.65 -1.82 -15.80
N LYS A 133 18.10 -0.82 -15.12
CA LYS A 133 17.07 0.09 -15.65
C LYS A 133 17.48 1.54 -15.44
N VAL A 134 17.23 2.38 -16.45
CA VAL A 134 17.27 3.83 -16.27
C VAL A 134 15.99 4.28 -15.59
N LEU A 135 16.11 5.08 -14.54
CA LEU A 135 14.97 5.65 -13.83
C LEU A 135 14.40 6.83 -14.61
N ASN A 136 13.09 6.82 -14.86
CA ASN A 136 12.43 7.82 -15.70
C ASN A 136 11.58 8.84 -14.93
N GLY A 137 11.54 8.77 -13.59
CA GLY A 137 10.70 9.63 -12.76
C GLY A 137 11.36 10.01 -11.44
N GLY A 138 10.89 11.13 -10.86
CA GLY A 138 11.29 11.60 -9.54
C GLY A 138 12.70 12.23 -9.46
N PRO A 139 13.28 12.30 -8.25
CA PRO A 139 14.59 12.91 -8.01
C PRO A 139 15.76 12.10 -8.62
N TYR A 140 15.53 10.82 -8.93
CA TYR A 140 16.55 9.92 -9.46
C TYR A 140 16.51 9.74 -10.98
N THR A 141 15.71 10.55 -11.70
CA THR A 141 15.62 10.47 -13.16
C THR A 141 16.99 10.53 -13.85
N GLY A 142 17.18 9.64 -14.82
CA GLY A 142 18.38 9.48 -15.63
C GLY A 142 19.52 8.74 -14.93
N LEU A 143 19.31 8.21 -13.73
CA LEU A 143 20.25 7.29 -13.08
C LEU A 143 19.95 5.84 -13.48
N TYR A 144 20.99 5.05 -13.61
CA TYR A 144 20.90 3.60 -13.70
C TYR A 144 20.67 3.01 -12.32
N ALA A 145 19.78 2.03 -12.23
CA ALA A 145 19.53 1.26 -11.03
C ALA A 145 19.54 -0.24 -11.35
N PHE A 146 20.02 -1.04 -10.42
CA PHE A 146 19.69 -2.46 -10.38
C PHE A 146 18.28 -2.57 -9.76
N ARG A 147 17.32 -3.01 -10.56
CA ARG A 147 15.94 -3.19 -10.13
C ARG A 147 15.71 -4.64 -9.69
N ASP A 148 15.09 -4.80 -8.54
CA ASP A 148 14.51 -6.06 -8.08
C ASP A 148 12.98 -5.89 -8.03
N ASN A 149 12.28 -6.77 -8.72
CA ASN A 149 10.82 -6.76 -8.76
C ASN A 149 10.27 -7.74 -7.71
N TRP A 150 9.64 -7.19 -6.67
CA TRP A 150 9.06 -7.98 -5.58
C TRP A 150 7.55 -7.99 -5.66
N ARG A 151 6.96 -9.13 -5.29
CA ARG A 151 5.53 -9.33 -5.11
C ARG A 151 5.27 -9.74 -3.67
N LEU A 152 4.43 -8.96 -2.99
CA LEU A 152 3.90 -9.27 -1.67
C LEU A 152 2.46 -9.70 -1.87
N ARG A 153 2.10 -10.89 -1.38
CA ARG A 153 0.76 -11.41 -1.49
C ARG A 153 0.31 -11.93 -0.13
N THR A 154 -0.94 -11.66 0.21
CA THR A 154 -1.56 -12.19 1.43
C THR A 154 -2.93 -12.72 1.10
N THR A 155 -3.28 -13.85 1.69
CA THR A 155 -4.61 -14.47 1.62
C THR A 155 -5.15 -14.58 3.03
N ALA A 156 -6.21 -13.83 3.32
CA ALA A 156 -6.93 -13.91 4.58
C ALA A 156 -8.02 -14.97 4.44
N THR A 157 -8.07 -15.93 5.37
CA THR A 157 -9.10 -16.98 5.43
C THR A 157 -9.88 -16.81 6.73
N ASP A 158 -11.18 -16.58 6.64
CA ASP A 158 -12.04 -16.42 7.81
C ASP A 158 -12.39 -17.77 8.48
N ASN A 159 -13.26 -17.75 9.49
CA ASN A 159 -13.71 -18.96 10.18
C ASN A 159 -14.65 -19.85 9.34
N SER A 160 -15.28 -19.28 8.32
CA SER A 160 -16.21 -19.97 7.40
C SER A 160 -15.50 -20.56 6.18
N GLY A 161 -14.20 -20.28 6.01
CA GLY A 161 -13.38 -20.74 4.89
C GLY A 161 -13.40 -19.80 3.68
N VAL A 162 -14.02 -18.63 3.80
CA VAL A 162 -14.00 -17.59 2.76
C VAL A 162 -12.60 -16.99 2.70
N GLN A 163 -12.09 -16.86 1.47
CA GLN A 163 -10.74 -16.40 1.21
C GLN A 163 -10.74 -15.12 0.40
N THR A 164 -9.98 -14.14 0.88
CA THR A 164 -9.72 -12.90 0.15
C THR A 164 -8.22 -12.73 -0.02
N GLN A 165 -7.78 -12.49 -1.25
CA GLN A 165 -6.37 -12.33 -1.59
C GLN A 165 -6.06 -10.94 -2.11
N LEU A 166 -5.03 -10.31 -1.55
CA LEU A 166 -4.46 -9.06 -2.07
C LEU A 166 -3.02 -9.25 -2.50
N THR A 167 -2.61 -8.51 -3.53
CA THR A 167 -1.24 -8.52 -4.05
C THR A 167 -0.75 -7.09 -4.23
N ARG A 168 0.50 -6.84 -3.82
CA ARG A 168 1.24 -5.58 -4.04
C ARG A 168 2.55 -5.88 -4.75
N ASN A 169 2.83 -5.14 -5.80
CA ASN A 169 4.13 -5.18 -6.48
C ASN A 169 4.99 -4.01 -5.98
N VAL A 170 6.24 -4.30 -5.65
CA VAL A 170 7.22 -3.34 -5.13
C VAL A 170 8.47 -3.38 -5.99
N LEU A 171 8.99 -2.20 -6.33
CA LEU A 171 10.23 -2.05 -7.08
C LEU A 171 11.32 -1.59 -6.12
N ASN A 172 12.31 -2.43 -5.85
CA ASN A 172 13.51 -2.00 -5.15
C ASN A 172 14.56 -1.54 -6.18
N ASN A 173 14.83 -0.25 -6.22
CA ASN A 173 15.80 0.36 -7.14
C ASN A 173 17.10 0.68 -6.39
N ARG A 174 18.14 -0.12 -6.60
CA ARG A 174 19.46 0.13 -6.04
C ARG A 174 20.26 0.98 -7.01
N ILE A 175 20.49 2.23 -6.63
CA ILE A 175 21.23 3.21 -7.44
C ILE A 175 22.68 3.22 -6.96
N PRO A 176 23.65 2.83 -7.80
CA PRO A 176 25.04 2.93 -7.42
C PRO A 176 25.49 4.38 -7.22
N ILE A 177 26.14 4.64 -6.09
CA ILE A 177 26.59 5.97 -5.65
C ILE A 177 27.60 6.62 -6.60
N PHE A 178 28.40 5.84 -7.33
CA PHE A 178 29.42 6.34 -8.26
C PHE A 178 28.86 7.11 -9.47
N GLN A 179 27.55 7.13 -9.65
CA GLN A 179 26.90 7.99 -10.65
C GLN A 179 26.77 9.45 -10.21
N PHE A 180 27.04 9.73 -8.93
CA PHE A 180 27.16 11.07 -8.38
C PHE A 180 28.62 11.48 -8.37
N GLY A 181 28.89 12.70 -8.81
CA GLY A 181 30.22 13.28 -8.70
C GLY A 181 30.47 13.86 -7.30
N ILE A 182 29.41 14.37 -6.65
CA ILE A 182 29.42 14.77 -5.25
C ILE A 182 28.23 14.10 -4.57
N PHE A 183 28.49 13.33 -3.53
CA PHE A 183 27.48 12.71 -2.70
C PHE A 183 27.83 12.90 -1.23
N TYR A 184 26.87 13.39 -0.43
CA TYR A 184 26.97 13.47 1.01
C TYR A 184 25.84 12.66 1.65
N ASN A 185 26.17 11.82 2.62
CA ASN A 185 25.17 11.12 3.43
C ASN A 185 24.46 12.06 4.41
N ASP A 186 25.10 13.17 4.79
CA ASP A 186 24.49 14.19 5.64
C ASP A 186 24.29 15.46 4.80
N ASP A 187 24.42 16.61 5.44
CA ASP A 187 24.38 17.89 4.76
C ASP A 187 25.66 18.12 3.92
N LEU A 188 25.49 18.80 2.78
CA LEU A 188 26.57 19.29 1.94
C LEU A 188 26.74 20.80 2.16
N GLU A 189 27.99 21.26 2.25
CA GLU A 189 28.31 22.68 2.38
C GLU A 189 29.33 23.11 1.32
N LEU A 190 29.00 24.20 0.61
CA LEU A 190 29.91 24.85 -0.33
C LEU A 190 30.00 26.34 0.00
N PHE A 191 31.07 26.73 0.71
CA PHE A 191 31.31 28.08 1.20
C PHE A 191 32.31 28.84 0.34
N ARG A 192 31.82 29.86 -0.36
CA ARG A 192 32.59 30.89 -1.09
C ARG A 192 33.85 30.33 -1.79
N PRO A 193 33.71 29.29 -2.64
CA PRO A 193 34.85 28.83 -3.41
C PRO A 193 35.30 29.94 -4.40
N PRO A 194 36.53 29.88 -4.93
CA PRO A 194 36.86 30.50 -6.23
C PRO A 194 35.89 30.02 -7.32
N ARG A 195 36.02 30.47 -8.58
CA ARG A 195 35.17 29.96 -9.65
C ARG A 195 35.07 28.43 -9.62
N PHE A 196 33.87 27.94 -9.31
CA PHE A 196 33.60 26.53 -9.14
C PHE A 196 32.69 26.06 -10.27
N SER A 197 33.17 25.15 -11.11
CA SER A 197 32.36 24.52 -12.16
C SER A 197 32.45 23.02 -12.03
N PHE A 198 31.30 22.36 -12.00
CA PHE A 198 31.22 20.93 -11.73
C PHE A 198 30.31 20.21 -12.71
N GLY A 199 30.91 19.25 -13.43
CA GLY A 199 30.28 18.41 -14.47
C GLY A 199 29.35 17.31 -13.95
N GLY A 200 29.57 16.85 -12.71
CA GLY A 200 28.90 15.68 -12.16
C GLY A 200 27.57 16.02 -11.47
N ARG A 201 26.76 14.98 -11.22
CA ARG A 201 25.56 15.11 -10.37
C ARG A 201 25.96 15.37 -8.93
N VAL A 202 25.14 16.16 -8.24
CA VAL A 202 25.32 16.52 -6.82
C VAL A 202 24.10 16.07 -6.03
N HIS A 203 24.33 15.33 -4.94
CA HIS A 203 23.28 14.88 -4.03
C HIS A 203 23.70 14.98 -2.56
N ALA A 204 22.78 15.39 -1.70
CA ALA A 204 22.90 15.31 -0.25
C ALA A 204 21.65 14.62 0.32
N ASN A 205 21.82 13.61 1.18
CA ASN A 205 20.68 13.07 1.93
C ASN A 205 20.23 14.02 3.06
N GLY A 206 21.05 15.01 3.41
CA GLY A 206 20.64 16.14 4.24
C GLY A 206 20.22 17.36 3.41
N ASN A 207 20.53 18.53 3.94
CA ASN A 207 20.43 19.83 3.31
C ASN A 207 21.68 20.13 2.47
N PHE A 208 21.54 20.99 1.46
CA PHE A 208 22.67 21.53 0.72
C PHE A 208 22.76 23.04 0.92
N PHE A 209 23.76 23.48 1.69
CA PHE A 209 24.09 24.89 1.87
C PHE A 209 25.07 25.34 0.79
N VAL A 210 24.66 26.31 -0.02
CA VAL A 210 25.51 26.85 -1.09
C VAL A 210 25.55 28.37 -1.03
N SER A 211 26.75 28.91 -0.90
CA SER A 211 27.03 30.34 -1.07
C SER A 211 28.19 30.49 -2.04
N PRO A 212 27.93 31.04 -3.23
CA PRO A 212 28.96 31.16 -4.25
C PRO A 212 29.98 32.24 -3.87
N GLY A 213 31.24 32.10 -4.30
CA GLY A 213 32.18 33.22 -4.30
C GLY A 213 31.83 34.23 -5.41
N THR A 214 32.58 35.33 -5.49
CA THR A 214 32.36 36.43 -6.45
C THR A 214 32.42 36.02 -7.92
N GLU A 215 33.05 34.88 -8.22
CA GLU A 215 33.17 34.33 -9.57
C GLU A 215 32.07 33.30 -9.91
N GLY A 216 31.25 32.92 -8.92
CA GLY A 216 30.11 32.03 -9.08
C GLY A 216 30.38 30.54 -8.95
N VAL A 217 29.29 29.80 -8.78
CA VAL A 217 29.21 28.34 -8.71
C VAL A 217 28.33 27.86 -9.85
N TYR A 218 28.82 26.91 -10.65
CA TYR A 218 28.19 26.39 -11.85
C TYR A 218 28.05 24.87 -11.75
N PHE A 219 26.81 24.40 -11.67
CA PHE A 219 26.49 22.97 -11.75
C PHE A 219 26.00 22.65 -13.15
N ASP A 220 26.80 21.88 -13.87
CA ASP A 220 26.54 21.46 -15.24
C ASP A 220 25.58 20.25 -15.31
N SER A 221 25.26 19.64 -14.17
CA SER A 221 24.35 18.51 -14.06
C SER A 221 23.35 18.71 -12.93
N ARG A 222 22.55 17.68 -12.66
CA ARG A 222 21.45 17.73 -11.69
C ARG A 222 21.98 17.89 -10.27
N VAL A 223 21.39 18.82 -9.53
CA VAL A 223 21.58 19.05 -8.10
C VAL A 223 20.31 18.65 -7.37
N THR A 224 20.45 17.89 -6.29
CA THR A 224 19.32 17.38 -5.49
C THR A 224 19.70 17.34 -4.00
N ALA A 225 18.72 17.52 -3.13
CA ALA A 225 18.84 17.30 -1.68
C ALA A 225 17.55 16.60 -1.21
N VAL A 226 17.64 15.73 -0.21
CA VAL A 226 16.44 15.17 0.45
C VAL A 226 15.82 16.21 1.38
N GLY A 227 16.66 16.97 2.09
CA GLY A 227 16.24 18.15 2.82
C GLY A 227 16.09 19.36 1.88
N HIS A 228 16.75 20.45 2.24
CA HIS A 228 16.58 21.75 1.59
C HIS A 228 17.83 22.18 0.83
N ILE A 229 17.66 22.86 -0.31
CA ILE A 229 18.74 23.60 -0.95
C ILE A 229 18.67 25.04 -0.42
N VAL A 230 19.68 25.44 0.33
CA VAL A 230 19.71 26.66 1.14
C VAL A 230 20.74 27.62 0.57
N THR A 231 20.29 28.83 0.25
CA THR A 231 21.11 29.88 -0.38
C THR A 231 21.17 31.17 0.45
N GLN A 232 20.29 31.33 1.44
CA GLN A 232 20.13 32.58 2.18
C GLN A 232 20.56 32.55 3.65
N ALA A 233 20.61 31.37 4.25
CA ALA A 233 21.01 31.20 5.64
C ALA A 233 22.03 30.08 5.75
N TRP A 234 23.11 30.33 6.47
CA TRP A 234 24.09 29.31 6.80
C TRP A 234 23.62 28.42 7.95
N ARG A 235 24.25 27.26 8.12
CA ARG A 235 23.96 26.36 9.26
C ARG A 235 24.03 27.10 10.60
N ASN A 236 24.95 28.04 10.75
CA ASN A 236 25.11 28.88 11.94
C ASN A 236 24.23 30.14 11.93
N TRP A 237 23.18 30.20 11.09
CA TRP A 237 22.29 31.35 10.91
C TRP A 237 22.93 32.63 10.37
N ASN A 238 24.17 32.58 9.93
CA ASN A 238 24.75 33.70 9.23
C ASN A 238 23.97 33.94 7.93
N THR A 239 23.49 35.17 7.74
CA THR A 239 22.72 35.59 6.56
C THR A 239 23.45 36.66 5.75
N SER A 240 24.73 36.93 6.05
CA SER A 240 25.54 37.93 5.35
C SER A 240 25.66 37.68 3.84
N ASP A 241 25.45 36.44 3.40
CA ASP A 241 25.45 36.06 1.98
C ASP A 241 24.04 35.97 1.36
N SER A 242 22.99 36.38 2.08
CA SER A 242 21.60 36.16 1.64
C SER A 242 21.19 36.88 0.36
N GLY A 243 21.97 37.86 -0.09
CA GLY A 243 21.80 38.54 -1.38
C GLY A 243 22.57 37.89 -2.54
N ASN A 244 23.40 36.87 -2.29
CA ASN A 244 24.31 36.34 -3.29
C ASN A 244 23.61 35.40 -4.28
N SER A 245 23.55 35.82 -5.54
CA SER A 245 22.80 35.16 -6.59
C SER A 245 23.68 34.43 -7.61
N GLN A 246 24.97 34.22 -7.33
CA GLN A 246 25.91 33.66 -8.31
C GLN A 246 25.94 32.13 -8.39
N THR A 247 24.82 31.47 -8.06
CA THR A 247 24.66 30.02 -8.21
C THR A 247 23.89 29.72 -9.49
N TRP A 248 24.45 28.87 -10.33
CA TRP A 248 23.91 28.53 -11.65
C TRP A 248 23.77 27.02 -11.80
N ILE A 249 22.59 26.57 -12.22
CA ILE A 249 22.31 25.15 -12.46
C ILE A 249 21.85 24.99 -13.89
N LYS A 250 22.46 24.07 -14.63
CA LYS A 250 22.10 23.76 -16.01
C LYS A 250 20.74 23.05 -16.03
N ASN A 251 19.79 23.58 -16.79
CA ASN A 251 18.49 22.93 -17.00
C ASN A 251 18.61 21.78 -18.01
N ALA A 252 17.52 21.06 -18.26
CA ALA A 252 17.50 19.95 -19.21
C ALA A 252 17.88 20.33 -20.66
N SER A 253 17.74 21.61 -21.04
CA SER A 253 18.13 22.11 -22.37
C SER A 253 19.60 22.54 -22.45
N GLY A 254 20.41 22.26 -21.43
CA GLY A 254 21.83 22.59 -21.41
C GLY A 254 22.14 24.06 -21.09
N THR A 255 21.14 24.85 -20.71
CA THR A 255 21.27 26.28 -20.42
C THR A 255 21.38 26.51 -18.92
N PHE A 256 22.35 27.33 -18.50
CA PHE A 256 22.43 27.74 -17.09
C PHE A 256 21.23 28.59 -16.69
N LYS A 257 20.62 28.22 -15.57
CA LYS A 257 19.57 28.99 -14.91
C LYS A 257 20.10 29.42 -13.55
N GLN A 258 19.95 30.71 -13.27
CA GLN A 258 20.33 31.29 -12.01
C GLN A 258 19.39 30.81 -10.90
N LEU A 259 19.97 30.20 -9.87
CA LEU A 259 19.30 29.95 -8.60
C LEU A 259 19.37 31.24 -7.80
N LEU A 260 18.31 32.05 -7.90
CA LEU A 260 18.20 33.26 -7.10
C LEU A 260 18.10 32.91 -5.61
N PRO A 261 18.56 33.79 -4.72
CA PRO A 261 18.44 33.60 -3.28
C PRO A 261 16.99 33.29 -2.85
N THR A 262 16.02 33.95 -3.46
CA THR A 262 14.57 33.74 -3.22
C THR A 262 14.00 32.44 -3.81
N LYS A 263 14.79 31.69 -4.57
CA LYS A 263 14.41 30.39 -5.15
C LYS A 263 14.98 29.21 -4.36
N GLY A 264 15.73 29.47 -3.29
CA GLY A 264 16.09 28.46 -2.32
C GLY A 264 14.88 27.98 -1.53
N SER A 265 15.00 26.85 -0.84
CA SER A 265 13.93 26.34 0.01
C SER A 265 13.72 27.15 1.29
N VAL A 266 14.69 27.99 1.66
CA VAL A 266 14.63 28.89 2.82
C VAL A 266 14.79 30.31 2.33
N ILE A 267 13.79 31.14 2.68
CA ILE A 267 13.85 32.57 2.42
C ILE A 267 14.26 33.33 3.69
N ASN A 268 15.26 34.21 3.58
CA ASN A 268 15.62 35.13 4.66
C ASN A 268 14.57 36.24 4.74
N THR A 269 13.46 35.95 5.41
CA THR A 269 12.56 36.99 5.90
C THR A 269 13.02 37.36 7.31
N THR A 270 13.58 38.55 7.43
CA THR A 270 14.06 39.20 8.66
C THR A 270 13.17 38.90 9.87
N ALA A 271 13.78 38.47 10.96
CA ALA A 271 13.25 38.35 12.34
C ALA A 271 11.87 37.66 12.50
N GLY A 272 11.87 36.44 13.03
CA GLY A 272 10.65 35.81 13.54
C GLY A 272 9.65 35.36 12.47
N ALA A 273 10.14 35.03 11.27
CA ALA A 273 9.26 34.49 10.26
C ALA A 273 8.81 33.08 10.64
N ALA A 274 7.53 32.94 10.94
CA ALA A 274 6.82 31.68 11.19
C ALA A 274 6.87 30.66 10.02
N ASN A 275 7.68 30.92 8.98
CA ASN A 275 7.81 30.14 7.75
C ASN A 275 9.27 29.81 7.38
N ASN A 276 10.25 30.07 8.25
CA ASN A 276 11.59 29.52 8.04
C ASN A 276 11.60 28.05 8.46
N VAL A 277 12.00 27.16 7.55
CA VAL A 277 12.09 25.71 7.80
C VAL A 277 13.02 25.39 8.96
N PHE A 278 14.04 26.23 9.20
CA PHE A 278 14.87 26.14 10.39
C PHE A 278 14.33 27.11 11.43
N GLU A 279 13.73 26.61 12.51
CA GLU A 279 13.41 27.40 13.72
C GLU A 279 14.65 27.58 14.61
N PHE A 280 15.61 26.64 14.50
CA PHE A 280 16.90 26.59 15.18
C PHE A 280 18.01 26.14 14.21
N PRO A 281 19.31 26.36 14.52
CA PRO A 281 20.42 25.90 13.67
C PRO A 281 20.29 24.39 13.42
N PRO A 282 20.35 23.91 12.16
CA PRO A 282 20.37 22.49 11.91
C PRO A 282 21.56 21.88 12.67
N ALA A 283 21.30 20.84 13.45
CA ALA A 283 22.30 20.17 14.26
C ALA A 283 23.51 19.81 13.37
N ALA A 284 24.72 19.95 13.92
CA ALA A 284 25.90 19.41 13.23
C ALA A 284 25.71 17.90 13.03
N PRO A 285 26.21 17.31 11.92
CA PRO A 285 26.14 15.88 11.73
C PRO A 285 26.75 15.17 12.95
N THR A 286 25.97 14.32 13.61
CA THR A 286 26.52 13.45 14.65
C THR A 286 27.42 12.43 13.94
N PRO A 287 28.71 12.32 14.28
CA PRO A 287 29.56 11.29 13.69
C PRO A 287 28.93 9.92 13.94
N VAL A 288 28.37 9.32 12.90
CA VAL A 288 27.93 7.93 12.97
C VAL A 288 29.20 7.10 12.90
N PRO A 289 29.51 6.27 13.91
CA PRO A 289 30.66 5.37 13.81
C PRO A 289 30.50 4.54 12.53
N THR A 290 31.54 4.53 11.71
CA THR A 290 31.58 3.69 10.51
C THR A 290 31.25 2.25 10.93
N PRO A 291 30.33 1.55 10.25
CA PRO A 291 30.17 0.12 10.47
C PRO A 291 31.52 -0.54 10.16
N ASN A 292 32.12 -1.17 11.18
CA ASN A 292 33.31 -2.00 11.03
C ASN A 292 32.94 -3.29 10.29
#